data_AF-A0A972IE52-F1
#
_entry.id   AF-A0A972IE52-F1
#
_cell.length_a   1.000
_cell.length_b   1.000
_cell.length_c   1.000
_cell.angle_alpha   90.00
_cell.angle_beta   90.00
_cell.angle_gamma   90.00
#
_symmetry.space_group_name_H-M   'P 1'
#
loop_
_entity.id
_entity.type
_entity.pdbx_description
1 polymer ?
#
loop_
_entity_poly.entity_id
_entity_poly.type
_entity_poly.pdbx_seq_one_letter_code
_entity_poly.pdbx_strand_id
1 'polypeptide(L)'
;PEALPALIHPKNVDLFVRHGVFTKHELYSRYEILLENYAKTIHIEALTMMEMVNKQIVPAVIGYQKELADLILQKRAVNLNLETDLEENLLNKISKLSILLEKRLNLLAEQILAVRGLKDKLAIARTYREKVYGAMVELRFVVDELEMLISGKHWTIPTYTEILNSLQ
;
A
#
# COMPACT_ATOMS: atom_id res chain seq x y z
N PRO A 1 -4.56 -15.16 -7.95
CA PRO A 1 -4.30 -16.57 -7.58
C PRO A 1 -5.42 -17.55 -7.99
N GLU A 2 -6.70 -17.16 -8.02
CA GLU A 2 -7.82 -18.07 -8.32
C GLU A 2 -7.85 -18.66 -9.73
N ALA A 3 -7.28 -17.96 -10.71
CA ALA A 3 -7.17 -18.49 -12.07
C ALA A 3 -6.08 -19.57 -12.22
N LEU A 4 -5.09 -19.61 -11.32
CA LEU A 4 -3.95 -20.52 -11.43
C LEU A 4 -4.34 -22.01 -11.28
N PRO A 5 -5.25 -22.41 -10.37
CA PRO A 5 -5.77 -23.78 -10.33
C PRO A 5 -6.39 -24.28 -11.64
N ALA A 6 -6.83 -23.39 -12.53
CA ALA A 6 -7.34 -23.81 -13.83
C ALA A 6 -6.25 -24.45 -14.70
N LEU A 7 -4.97 -24.09 -14.53
CA LEU A 7 -3.85 -24.73 -15.27
C LEU A 7 -3.79 -26.23 -15.00
N ILE A 8 -3.90 -26.63 -13.73
CA ILE A 8 -3.83 -28.04 -13.29
C ILE A 8 -5.18 -28.77 -13.39
N HIS A 9 -6.21 -28.15 -13.96
CA HIS A 9 -7.51 -28.80 -14.15
C HIS A 9 -7.36 -29.99 -15.12
N PRO A 10 -7.97 -31.17 -14.86
CA PRO A 10 -7.74 -32.39 -15.65
C PRO A 10 -7.89 -32.20 -17.16
N LYS A 11 -8.91 -31.45 -17.60
CA LYS A 11 -9.15 -31.10 -19.02
C LYS A 11 -7.97 -30.34 -19.65
N ASN A 12 -7.36 -29.42 -18.91
CA ASN A 12 -6.29 -28.56 -19.41
C ASN A 12 -4.95 -29.31 -19.39
N VAL A 13 -4.69 -30.09 -18.34
CA VAL A 13 -3.52 -30.99 -18.26
C VAL A 13 -3.51 -31.94 -19.46
N ASP A 14 -4.63 -32.59 -19.72
CA ASP A 14 -4.79 -33.54 -20.82
C ASP A 14 -4.63 -32.87 -22.20
N LEU A 15 -5.17 -31.66 -22.39
CA LEU A 15 -4.92 -30.86 -23.58
C LEU A 15 -3.42 -30.62 -23.81
N PHE A 16 -2.70 -30.09 -22.82
CA PHE A 16 -1.28 -29.75 -22.97
C PHE A 16 -0.39 -30.99 -23.18
N VAL A 17 -0.73 -32.11 -22.56
CA VAL A 17 -0.01 -33.37 -22.71
C VAL A 17 -0.26 -33.99 -24.09
N ARG A 18 -1.52 -34.02 -24.58
CA ARG A 18 -1.86 -34.57 -25.91
C ARG A 18 -1.17 -33.82 -27.04
N HIS A 19 -1.05 -32.50 -26.92
CA HIS A 19 -0.38 -31.68 -27.93
C HIS A 19 1.14 -31.65 -27.79
N GLY A 20 1.72 -32.38 -26.82
CA GLY A 20 3.16 -32.44 -26.62
C GLY A 20 3.79 -31.11 -26.18
N VAL A 21 2.99 -30.18 -25.66
CA VAL A 21 3.44 -28.83 -25.25
C VAL A 21 4.12 -28.90 -23.88
N PHE A 22 3.53 -29.64 -22.94
CA PHE A 22 4.09 -29.86 -21.61
C PHE A 22 3.82 -31.29 -21.14
N THR A 23 4.74 -31.83 -20.35
CA THR A 23 4.48 -32.99 -19.50
C THR A 23 3.62 -32.60 -18.29
N LYS A 24 2.94 -33.59 -17.70
CA LYS A 24 2.19 -33.37 -16.46
C LYS A 24 3.08 -32.77 -15.37
N HIS A 25 4.28 -33.31 -15.17
CA HIS A 25 5.21 -32.84 -14.14
C HIS A 25 5.60 -31.36 -14.35
N GLU A 26 5.97 -30.97 -15.57
CA GLU A 26 6.31 -29.58 -15.88
C GLU A 26 5.16 -28.61 -15.60
N LEU A 27 3.92 -29.03 -15.87
CA LEU A 27 2.75 -28.18 -15.68
C LEU A 27 2.44 -27.93 -14.19
N TYR A 28 2.58 -28.95 -13.34
CA TYR A 28 2.49 -28.78 -11.88
C TYR A 28 3.63 -27.93 -11.32
N SER A 29 4.86 -28.15 -11.78
CA SER A 29 6.01 -27.33 -11.37
C SER A 29 5.82 -25.86 -11.76
N ARG A 30 5.32 -25.58 -12.96
CA ARG A 30 4.98 -24.21 -13.39
C ARG A 30 3.87 -23.59 -12.54
N TYR A 31 2.82 -24.35 -12.23
CA TYR A 31 1.74 -23.89 -11.37
C TYR A 31 2.26 -23.45 -9.99
N GLU A 32 3.12 -24.26 -9.37
CA GLU A 32 3.72 -23.92 -8.09
C GLU A 32 4.61 -22.68 -8.15
N ILE A 33 5.45 -22.56 -9.19
CA ILE A 33 6.31 -21.39 -9.41
C ILE A 33 5.46 -20.13 -9.58
N LEU A 34 4.35 -20.20 -10.32
CA LEU A 34 3.47 -19.06 -10.54
C LEU A 34 2.78 -18.61 -9.24
N LEU A 35 2.36 -19.54 -8.39
CA LEU A 35 1.80 -19.20 -7.07
C LEU A 35 2.84 -18.52 -6.18
N GLU A 36 4.06 -19.05 -6.17
CA GLU A 36 5.16 -18.51 -5.39
C GLU A 36 5.57 -17.12 -5.86
N ASN A 37 5.70 -16.93 -7.19
CA ASN A 37 6.01 -15.64 -7.78
C ASN A 37 4.92 -14.62 -7.45
N TYR A 38 3.65 -14.98 -7.58
CA TYR A 38 2.53 -14.12 -7.22
C TYR A 38 2.61 -13.63 -5.76
N ALA A 39 2.84 -14.56 -4.83
CA ALA A 39 2.99 -14.23 -3.41
C ALA A 39 4.20 -13.32 -3.15
N LYS A 40 5.34 -13.61 -3.78
CA LYS A 40 6.57 -12.82 -3.64
C LYS A 40 6.42 -11.40 -4.19
N THR A 41 5.79 -11.23 -5.35
CA THR A 41 5.56 -9.91 -5.93
C THR A 41 4.77 -9.02 -4.97
N ILE A 42 3.64 -9.50 -4.46
CA ILE A 42 2.83 -8.74 -3.50
C ILE A 42 3.61 -8.49 -2.21
N HIS A 43 4.40 -9.46 -1.75
CA HIS A 43 5.23 -9.27 -0.57
C HIS A 43 6.22 -8.11 -0.73
N ILE A 44 6.93 -8.05 -1.85
CA ILE A 44 7.88 -6.98 -2.15
C ILE A 44 7.14 -5.65 -2.24
N GLU A 45 6.03 -5.59 -2.99
CA GLU A 45 5.22 -4.36 -3.11
C GLU A 45 4.73 -3.86 -1.74
N ALA A 46 4.30 -4.77 -0.86
CA ALA A 46 3.85 -4.42 0.49
C ALA A 46 5.00 -3.84 1.33
N LEU A 47 6.19 -4.46 1.28
CA LEU A 47 7.37 -3.96 1.99
C LEU A 47 7.82 -2.60 1.44
N THR A 48 7.86 -2.43 0.12
CA THR A 48 8.18 -1.15 -0.51
C THR A 48 7.18 -0.07 -0.12
N MET A 49 5.88 -0.39 -0.11
CA MET A 49 4.84 0.55 0.35
C MET A 49 5.07 0.97 1.81
N MET A 50 5.33 0.02 2.71
CA MET A 50 5.65 0.34 4.12
C MET A 50 6.90 1.21 4.24
N GLU A 51 7.93 0.94 3.45
CA GLU A 51 9.16 1.73 3.45
C GLU A 51 8.89 3.16 2.98
N MET A 52 8.15 3.34 1.88
CA MET A 52 7.77 4.65 1.36
C MET A 52 6.95 5.44 2.39
N VAL A 53 5.96 4.79 3.02
CA VAL A 53 5.12 5.43 4.05
C VAL A 53 5.98 5.91 5.22
N ASN A 54 6.86 5.05 5.75
CA ASN A 54 7.68 5.40 6.90
C ASN A 54 8.75 6.45 6.61
N LYS A 55 9.40 6.38 5.44
CA LYS A 55 10.55 7.25 5.12
C LYS A 55 10.16 8.56 4.46
N GLN A 56 9.02 8.62 3.79
CA GLN A 56 8.63 9.79 3.00
C GLN A 56 7.34 10.42 3.54
N ILE A 57 6.27 9.63 3.66
CA ILE A 57 4.93 10.16 3.98
C ILE A 57 4.82 10.60 5.44
N VAL A 58 5.22 9.75 6.39
CA VAL A 58 5.13 10.06 7.83
C VAL A 58 5.93 11.32 8.18
N PRO A 59 7.20 11.48 7.75
CA PRO A 59 7.94 12.73 7.97
C PRO A 59 7.28 13.96 7.34
N ALA A 60 6.74 13.85 6.12
CA ALA A 60 6.04 14.95 5.44
C ALA A 60 4.79 15.40 6.21
N VAL A 61 3.98 14.43 6.66
CA VAL A 61 2.78 14.69 7.47
C VAL A 61 3.14 15.41 8.76
N ILE A 62 4.11 14.87 9.53
CA ILE A 62 4.54 15.44 10.81
C ILE A 62 5.14 16.84 10.61
N GLY A 63 5.95 17.03 9.56
CA GLY A 63 6.54 18.32 9.21
C GLY A 63 5.48 19.38 8.95
N TYR A 64 4.46 19.05 8.15
CA TYR A 64 3.38 20.00 7.86
C TYR A 64 2.48 20.27 9.08
N GLN A 65 2.20 19.26 9.91
CA GLN A 65 1.48 19.46 11.17
C GLN A 65 2.20 20.43 12.10
N LYS A 66 3.53 20.35 12.19
CA LYS A 66 4.34 21.29 12.96
C LYS A 66 4.21 22.71 12.44
N GLU A 67 4.30 22.93 11.14
CA GLU A 67 4.14 24.26 10.54
C GLU A 67 2.76 24.87 10.82
N LEU A 68 1.70 24.07 10.73
CA LEU A 68 0.34 24.53 11.05
C LEU A 68 0.21 24.91 12.53
N ALA A 69 0.77 24.09 13.43
CA ALA A 69 0.75 24.38 14.86
C ALA A 69 1.54 25.66 15.19
N ASP A 70 2.73 25.83 14.62
CA ASP A 70 3.57 27.02 14.80
C ASP A 70 2.85 28.27 14.27
N LEU A 71 2.17 28.17 13.12
CA LEU A 71 1.38 29.27 12.54
C LEU A 71 0.22 29.70 13.46
N ILE A 72 -0.53 28.75 14.03
CA ILE A 72 -1.62 29.04 14.97
C ILE A 72 -1.08 29.76 16.21
N LEU A 73 0.03 29.28 16.78
CA LEU A 73 0.66 29.90 17.95
C LEU A 73 1.12 31.33 17.65
N GLN A 74 1.75 31.56 16.50
CA GLN A 74 2.21 32.88 16.08
C GLN A 74 1.06 33.86 15.87
N LYS A 75 -0.04 33.45 15.20
CA LYS A 75 -1.22 34.30 15.02
C LYS A 75 -1.80 34.75 16.37
N ARG A 76 -1.97 33.80 17.30
CA ARG A 76 -2.49 34.08 18.65
C ARG A 76 -1.56 34.97 19.47
N ALA A 77 -0.24 34.86 19.27
CA ALA A 77 0.75 35.72 19.93
C ALA A 77 0.71 37.17 19.44
N VAL A 78 0.38 37.40 18.17
CA VAL A 78 0.24 38.75 17.60
C VAL A 78 -1.07 39.41 18.05
N ASN A 79 -2.19 38.70 17.94
CA ASN A 79 -3.49 39.21 18.36
C ASN A 79 -4.46 38.05 18.63
N LEU A 80 -4.99 37.99 19.85
CA LEU A 80 -5.93 36.95 20.29
C LEU A 80 -7.27 36.96 19.54
N ASN A 81 -7.61 38.06 18.87
CA ASN A 81 -8.86 38.20 18.12
C ASN A 81 -8.75 37.74 16.65
N LEU A 82 -7.59 37.25 16.21
CA LEU A 82 -7.46 36.69 14.86
C LEU A 82 -8.12 35.31 14.78
N GLU A 83 -8.98 35.12 13.79
CA GLU A 83 -9.59 33.82 13.52
C GLU A 83 -8.53 32.82 13.03
N THR A 84 -8.47 31.65 13.68
CA THR A 84 -7.55 30.54 13.37
C THR A 84 -8.28 29.26 13.00
N ASP A 85 -9.59 29.35 12.75
CA ASP A 85 -10.47 28.20 12.51
C ASP A 85 -10.04 27.35 11.32
N LEU A 86 -9.52 27.97 10.25
CA LEU A 86 -9.10 27.26 9.05
C LEU A 86 -7.90 26.34 9.34
N GLU A 87 -6.86 26.88 9.98
CA GLU A 87 -5.65 26.13 10.32
C GLU A 87 -5.95 25.02 11.34
N GLU A 88 -6.76 25.32 12.34
CA GLU A 88 -7.17 24.36 13.37
C GLU A 88 -7.98 23.20 12.78
N ASN A 89 -8.92 23.49 11.88
CA ASN A 89 -9.70 22.47 11.19
C ASN A 89 -8.82 21.59 10.30
N LEU A 90 -7.86 22.18 9.58
CA LEU A 90 -6.92 21.42 8.75
C LEU A 90 -6.01 20.53 9.61
N LEU A 91 -5.42 21.07 10.68
CA LEU A 91 -4.57 20.34 11.60
C LEU A 91 -5.31 19.16 12.25
N ASN A 92 -6.57 19.37 12.66
CA ASN A 92 -7.42 18.32 13.24
C ASN A 92 -7.71 17.20 12.23
N LYS A 93 -8.01 17.55 10.96
CA LYS A 93 -8.22 16.55 9.89
C LYS A 93 -6.96 15.71 9.67
N ILE A 94 -5.82 16.38 9.51
CA ILE A 94 -4.54 15.70 9.29
C ILE A 94 -4.19 14.83 10.50
N SER A 95 -4.39 15.31 11.73
CA SER A 95 -4.15 14.53 12.96
C SER A 95 -4.95 13.24 13.00
N LYS A 96 -6.24 13.29 12.67
CA LYS A 96 -7.09 12.08 12.59
C LYS A 96 -6.59 11.11 11.53
N LEU A 97 -6.18 11.62 10.36
CA LEU A 97 -5.62 10.79 9.29
C LEU A 97 -4.27 10.20 9.67
N SER A 98 -3.39 10.91 10.38
CA SER A 98 -2.11 10.39 10.86
C SER A 98 -2.31 9.19 11.80
N ILE A 99 -3.28 9.26 12.71
CA ILE A 99 -3.61 8.14 13.61
C ILE A 99 -4.15 6.95 12.80
N LEU A 100 -4.98 7.22 11.79
CA LEU A 100 -5.49 6.18 10.91
C LEU A 100 -4.38 5.54 10.06
N LEU A 101 -3.44 6.35 9.56
CA LEU A 101 -2.28 5.91 8.79
C LEU A 101 -1.44 4.92 9.59
N GLU A 102 -1.11 5.27 10.85
CA GLU A 102 -0.37 4.39 11.75
C GLU A 102 -1.10 3.07 11.98
N LYS A 103 -2.42 3.11 12.23
CA LYS A 103 -3.23 1.90 12.41
C LYS A 103 -3.22 1.00 11.17
N ARG A 104 -3.38 1.57 9.97
CA ARG A 104 -3.37 0.79 8.71
C ARG A 104 -1.99 0.24 8.40
N LEU A 105 -0.93 0.98 8.71
CA LEU A 105 0.44 0.53 8.54
C LEU A 105 0.75 -0.67 9.45
N ASN A 106 0.33 -0.60 10.72
CA ASN A 106 0.46 -1.71 11.67
C ASN A 106 -0.36 -2.92 11.23
N LEU A 107 -1.60 -2.71 10.77
CA LEU A 107 -2.43 -3.79 10.22
C LEU A 107 -1.73 -4.50 9.05
N LEU A 108 -1.16 -3.75 8.11
CA LEU A 108 -0.42 -4.33 6.99
C LEU A 108 0.77 -5.18 7.48
N ALA A 109 1.54 -4.67 8.45
CA ALA A 109 2.66 -5.40 9.05
C ALA A 109 2.19 -6.72 9.70
N GLU A 110 1.09 -6.69 10.44
CA GLU A 110 0.49 -7.89 11.05
C GLU A 110 0.04 -8.91 10.00
N GLN A 111 -0.62 -8.47 8.92
CA GLN A 111 -1.04 -9.38 7.85
C GLN A 111 0.14 -10.05 7.16
N ILE A 112 1.24 -9.33 6.94
CA ILE A 112 2.48 -9.91 6.38
C ILE A 112 3.07 -10.96 7.33
N LEU A 113 3.08 -10.70 8.64
CA LEU A 113 3.57 -11.66 9.64
C LEU A 113 2.70 -12.91 9.70
N ALA A 114 1.38 -12.77 9.63
CA ALA A 114 0.45 -13.89 9.67
C ALA A 114 0.67 -14.91 8.54
N VAL A 115 1.17 -14.47 7.37
CA VAL A 115 1.46 -15.37 6.24
C VAL A 115 2.62 -16.33 6.53
N ARG A 116 3.58 -15.95 7.39
CA ARG A 116 4.78 -16.77 7.69
C ARG A 116 4.43 -18.13 8.32
N GLY A 117 3.25 -18.26 8.94
CA GLY A 117 2.79 -19.52 9.53
C GLY A 117 2.23 -20.53 8.53
N LEU A 118 2.00 -20.14 7.28
CA LEU A 118 1.40 -20.98 6.25
C LEU A 118 2.47 -21.77 5.49
N LYS A 119 2.16 -23.02 5.14
CA LYS A 119 3.05 -23.91 4.37
C LYS A 119 2.54 -24.21 2.95
N ASP A 120 1.22 -24.15 2.75
CA ASP A 120 0.62 -24.42 1.45
C ASP A 120 0.75 -23.20 0.50
N LYS A 121 1.32 -23.41 -0.68
CA LYS A 121 1.60 -22.33 -1.66
C LYS A 121 0.31 -21.64 -2.13
N LEU A 122 -0.77 -22.39 -2.29
CA LEU A 122 -2.06 -21.82 -2.72
C LEU A 122 -2.69 -20.99 -1.60
N ALA A 123 -2.67 -21.48 -0.36
CA ALA A 123 -3.14 -20.75 0.81
C ALA A 123 -2.34 -19.47 1.05
N ILE A 124 -1.01 -19.52 0.88
CA ILE A 124 -0.12 -18.35 0.93
C ILE A 124 -0.56 -17.33 -0.13
N ALA A 125 -0.68 -17.75 -1.39
CA ALA A 125 -1.06 -16.86 -2.49
C ALA A 125 -2.47 -16.25 -2.30
N ARG A 126 -3.44 -17.01 -1.77
CA ARG A 126 -4.77 -16.49 -1.42
C ARG A 126 -4.70 -15.47 -0.29
N THR A 127 -3.95 -15.76 0.77
CA THR A 127 -3.81 -14.86 1.92
C THR A 127 -3.15 -13.54 1.50
N TYR A 128 -2.15 -13.56 0.61
CA TYR A 128 -1.59 -12.34 0.02
C TYR A 128 -2.63 -11.55 -0.79
N ARG A 129 -3.45 -12.22 -1.60
CA ARG A 129 -4.50 -11.56 -2.41
C ARG A 129 -5.61 -10.93 -1.58
N GLU A 130 -6.03 -11.61 -0.52
CA GLU A 130 -7.22 -11.24 0.25
C GLU A 130 -6.85 -10.30 1.40
N LYS A 131 -5.85 -10.66 2.19
CA LYS A 131 -5.52 -9.93 3.43
C LYS A 131 -4.46 -8.87 3.20
N VAL A 132 -3.29 -9.25 2.66
CA VAL A 132 -2.17 -8.32 2.50
C VAL A 132 -2.51 -7.24 1.49
N TYR A 133 -2.98 -7.62 0.30
CA TYR A 133 -3.41 -6.65 -0.72
C TYR A 133 -4.60 -5.81 -0.25
N GLY A 134 -5.54 -6.39 0.50
CA GLY A 134 -6.62 -5.63 1.14
C GLY A 134 -6.10 -4.53 2.06
N ALA A 135 -5.18 -4.87 2.97
CA ALA A 135 -4.55 -3.91 3.86
C ALA A 135 -3.71 -2.86 3.11
N MET A 136 -3.04 -3.23 2.01
CA MET A 136 -2.33 -2.27 1.14
C MET A 136 -3.28 -1.25 0.52
N VAL A 137 -4.44 -1.70 0.03
CA VAL A 137 -5.46 -0.81 -0.55
C VAL A 137 -6.01 0.15 0.51
N GLU A 138 -6.32 -0.34 1.71
CA GLU A 138 -6.77 0.52 2.81
C GLU A 138 -5.72 1.55 3.23
N LEU A 139 -4.44 1.15 3.32
CA LEU A 139 -3.34 2.06 3.61
C LEU A 139 -3.20 3.13 2.54
N ARG A 140 -3.30 2.73 1.26
CA ARG A 140 -3.26 3.64 0.12
C ARG A 140 -4.38 4.69 0.18
N PHE A 141 -5.61 4.31 0.51
CA PHE A 141 -6.69 5.29 0.64
C PHE A 141 -6.38 6.38 1.66
N VAL A 142 -5.76 6.04 2.80
CA VAL A 142 -5.38 7.05 3.80
C VAL A 142 -4.27 7.97 3.28
N VAL A 143 -3.32 7.41 2.53
CA VAL A 143 -2.24 8.17 1.89
C VAL A 143 -2.77 9.13 0.84
N ASP A 144 -3.67 8.68 -0.03
CA ASP A 144 -4.27 9.48 -1.09
C ASP A 144 -5.06 10.68 -0.49
N GLU A 145 -5.77 10.48 0.63
CA GLU A 145 -6.44 11.57 1.36
C GLU A 145 -5.43 12.56 1.99
N LEU A 146 -4.31 12.07 2.50
CA LEU A 146 -3.24 12.92 3.04
C LEU A 146 -2.55 13.74 1.94
N GLU A 147 -2.35 13.16 0.76
CA GLU A 147 -1.77 13.84 -0.41
C GLU A 147 -2.58 15.10 -0.79
N MET A 148 -3.91 15.03 -0.73
CA MET A 148 -4.77 16.19 -1.03
C MET A 148 -4.68 17.33 -0.02
N LEU A 149 -4.28 17.03 1.23
CA LEU A 149 -4.28 18.00 2.33
C LEU A 149 -2.90 18.59 2.61
N ILE A 150 -1.83 17.86 2.29
CA ILE A 150 -0.47 18.29 2.55
C ILE A 150 0.00 19.21 1.43
N SER A 151 0.71 20.28 1.82
CA SER A 151 1.33 21.19 0.85
C SER A 151 2.34 20.43 -0.02
N GLY A 152 2.32 20.67 -1.33
CA GLY A 152 3.28 20.09 -2.28
C GLY A 152 4.75 20.41 -1.97
N LYS A 153 5.03 21.39 -1.10
CA LYS A 153 6.38 21.65 -0.57
C LYS A 153 6.91 20.52 0.32
N HIS A 154 6.03 19.88 1.07
CA HIS A 154 6.36 18.79 2.00
C HIS A 154 6.19 17.42 1.36
N TRP A 155 5.33 17.32 0.34
CA TRP A 155 5.10 16.08 -0.38
C TRP A 155 6.22 15.81 -1.39
N THR A 156 7.11 14.88 -1.05
CA THR A 156 8.32 14.58 -1.85
C THR A 156 8.08 13.51 -2.92
N ILE A 157 6.90 12.91 -2.95
CA ILE A 157 6.51 11.92 -3.94
C ILE A 157 5.95 12.68 -5.14
N PRO A 158 6.44 12.44 -6.36
CA PRO A 158 5.91 13.10 -7.54
C PRO A 158 4.44 12.74 -7.71
N THR A 159 3.62 13.76 -7.86
CA THR A 159 2.19 13.62 -8.15
C THR A 159 2.00 12.97 -9.52
N TYR A 160 0.83 12.39 -9.76
CA TYR A 160 0.54 11.75 -11.05
C TYR A 160 0.72 12.71 -12.24
N THR A 161 0.37 13.99 -12.06
CA THR A 161 0.58 15.05 -13.04
C THR A 161 2.06 15.27 -13.34
N GLU A 162 2.92 15.25 -12.33
CA GLU A 162 4.37 15.41 -12.50
C GLU A 162 4.96 14.19 -13.21
N ILE A 163 4.56 12.97 -12.83
CA ILE A 163 5.01 11.74 -13.50
C ILE A 163 4.64 11.76 -14.98
N LEU A 164 3.39 12.11 -15.32
CA LEU A 164 2.94 12.15 -16.71
C LEU A 164 3.56 13.28 -17.54
N ASN A 165 3.81 14.44 -16.94
CA ASN A 165 4.33 15.62 -17.65
C ASN A 165 5.86 15.75 -17.60
N SER A 166 6.56 14.93 -16.80
CA SER A 166 8.03 14.94 -16.69
C SER A 166 8.78 14.38 -17.91
N LEU A 167 8.06 13.85 -18.90
CA LEU A 167 8.61 13.31 -20.15
C LEU A 167 8.42 14.24 -21.36
N GLN A 168 7.92 15.47 -21.17
CA GLN A 168 7.79 16.50 -22.21
C GLN A 168 8.82 17.62 -21.98
#